data_AF-A0A5N9GI54-F1
#
_entry.id   AF-A0A5N9GI54-F1
#
_cell.length_a   1.000
_cell.length_b   1.000
_cell.length_c   1.000
_cell.angle_alpha   90.00
_cell.angle_beta   90.00
_cell.angle_gamma   90.00
#
_symmetry.space_group_name_H-M   'P 1'
#
loop_
_entity.id
_entity.type
_entity.pdbx_description
1 polymer ?
#
loop_
_entity_poly.entity_id
_entity_poly.type
_entity_poly.pdbx_seq_one_letter_code
_entity_poly.pdbx_strand_id
1 'polypeptide(L)'
;GAITNYVAKYTKNELLERGLRDGVTLAPVNDVGDLAKFQHLEERGYWLPAPLPNSEETRMPGLVARMSKTPMSVRRWAPARGEHNQQVLQSMLGLDDAEITQATGGSLGHRSE
;
A
#
# COMPACT_ATOMS: atom_id res chain seq x y z
N GLY A 1 38.67 -0.57 -5.68
CA GLY A 1 39.26 -1.91 -5.47
C GLY A 1 38.85 -2.86 -6.57
N ALA A 2 39.34 -4.10 -6.59
CA ALA A 2 39.03 -5.06 -7.66
C ALA A 2 37.51 -5.29 -7.85
N ILE A 3 36.76 -5.39 -6.74
CA ILE A 3 35.29 -5.52 -6.76
C ILE A 3 34.64 -4.30 -7.40
N THR A 4 35.00 -3.09 -6.97
CA THR A 4 34.48 -1.82 -7.53
C THR A 4 34.66 -1.76 -9.05
N ASN A 5 35.87 -2.09 -9.53
CA ASN A 5 36.19 -2.05 -10.96
C ASN A 5 35.44 -3.12 -11.77
N TYR A 6 35.09 -4.24 -11.14
CA TYR A 6 34.29 -5.28 -11.77
C TYR A 6 32.82 -4.87 -11.86
N VAL A 7 32.21 -4.49 -10.73
CA VAL A 7 30.77 -4.17 -10.69
C VAL A 7 30.43 -2.92 -11.51
N ALA A 8 31.36 -1.97 -11.66
CA ALA A 8 31.16 -0.77 -12.48
C ALA A 8 30.99 -1.06 -13.99
N LYS A 9 31.28 -2.28 -14.46
CA LYS A 9 31.13 -2.69 -15.87
C LYS A 9 29.70 -3.10 -16.23
N TYR A 10 28.81 -3.20 -15.24
CA TYR A 10 27.48 -3.75 -15.38
C TYR A 10 26.47 -2.85 -14.69
N THR A 11 25.24 -2.87 -15.19
CA THR A 11 24.09 -2.31 -14.48
C THR A 11 23.73 -3.19 -13.29
N LYS A 12 23.01 -2.61 -12.32
CA LYS A 12 22.53 -3.34 -11.14
C LYS A 12 21.61 -4.51 -11.49
N ASN A 13 20.84 -4.41 -12.58
CA ASN A 13 19.97 -5.49 -13.07
C ASN A 13 20.76 -6.63 -13.70
N GLU A 14 21.77 -6.33 -14.54
CA GLU A 14 22.64 -7.36 -15.11
C GLU A 14 23.39 -8.13 -14.02
N LEU A 15 23.84 -7.45 -12.96
CA LEU A 15 24.46 -8.10 -11.80
C LEU A 15 23.47 -8.96 -11.03
N LEU A 16 22.24 -8.50 -10.81
CA LEU A 16 21.19 -9.31 -10.17
C LEU A 16 20.93 -10.59 -10.96
N GLU A 17 20.73 -10.49 -12.28
CA GLU A 17 20.49 -11.65 -13.14
C GLU A 17 21.68 -12.62 -13.16
N ARG A 18 22.92 -12.10 -13.21
CA ARG A 18 24.13 -12.92 -13.09
C ARG A 18 24.19 -13.65 -11.75
N GLY A 19 23.94 -12.93 -10.65
CA GLY A 19 23.93 -13.52 -9.30
C GLY A 19 22.92 -14.66 -9.18
N LEU A 20 21.70 -14.46 -9.70
CA LEU A 20 20.67 -15.50 -9.72
C LEU A 20 21.07 -16.72 -10.55
N ARG A 21 21.67 -16.52 -11.74
CA ARG A 21 22.13 -17.62 -12.61
C ARG A 21 23.30 -18.40 -12.01
N ASP A 22 24.24 -17.68 -11.40
CA ASP A 22 25.52 -18.24 -10.95
C ASP A 22 25.46 -18.72 -9.48
N GLY A 23 24.31 -18.58 -8.81
CA GLY A 23 24.13 -18.96 -7.40
C GLY A 23 24.84 -18.03 -6.40
N VAL A 24 25.10 -16.78 -6.80
CA VAL A 24 25.75 -15.76 -5.97
C VAL A 24 24.70 -14.82 -5.40
N THR A 25 24.63 -14.73 -4.07
CA THR A 25 23.71 -13.83 -3.38
C THR A 25 24.11 -12.37 -3.62
N LEU A 26 23.37 -11.70 -4.50
CA LEU A 26 23.53 -10.29 -4.82
C LEU A 26 22.16 -9.66 -5.02
N ALA A 27 21.96 -8.47 -4.47
CA ALA A 27 20.74 -7.68 -4.68
C ALA A 27 21.10 -6.22 -4.99
N PRO A 28 20.36 -5.56 -5.89
CA PRO A 28 20.53 -4.14 -6.15
C PRO A 28 19.99 -3.31 -4.98
N VAL A 29 20.57 -2.14 -4.77
CA VAL A 29 19.93 -1.09 -3.97
C VAL A 29 18.92 -0.40 -4.87
N ASN A 30 17.64 -0.62 -4.61
CA ASN A 30 16.53 -0.13 -5.42
C ASN A 30 15.92 1.14 -4.84
N ASP A 31 15.61 2.10 -5.72
CA ASP A 31 14.72 3.22 -5.42
C ASP A 31 13.25 2.86 -5.70
N VAL A 32 12.34 3.82 -5.50
CA VAL A 32 10.90 3.61 -5.70
C VAL A 32 10.57 3.30 -7.17
N GLY A 33 11.27 3.93 -8.12
CA GLY A 33 11.08 3.71 -9.55
C GLY A 33 11.54 2.32 -9.98
N ASP A 34 12.62 1.80 -9.39
CA ASP A 34 13.06 0.43 -9.58
C ASP A 34 12.03 -0.57 -9.06
N LEU A 35 11.54 -0.36 -7.82
CA LEU A 35 10.54 -1.24 -7.21
C LEU A 35 9.25 -1.27 -8.02
N ALA A 36 8.79 -0.13 -8.52
CA ALA A 36 7.59 -0.04 -9.36
C ALA A 36 7.69 -0.83 -10.69
N LYS A 37 8.91 -1.18 -11.12
CA LYS A 37 9.22 -1.95 -12.33
C LYS A 37 9.82 -3.33 -12.02
N PHE A 38 9.91 -3.70 -10.74
CA PHE A 38 10.60 -4.92 -10.35
C PHE A 38 9.74 -6.15 -10.67
N GLN A 39 10.18 -6.95 -11.63
CA GLN A 39 9.43 -8.09 -12.18
C GLN A 39 8.88 -9.03 -11.10
N HIS A 40 9.65 -9.31 -10.05
CA HIS A 40 9.19 -10.18 -8.97
C HIS A 40 7.93 -9.64 -8.25
N LEU A 41 7.80 -8.32 -8.11
CA LEU A 41 6.61 -7.69 -7.51
C LEU A 41 5.40 -7.77 -8.44
N GLU A 42 5.60 -7.71 -9.75
CA GLU A 42 4.52 -7.92 -10.74
C GLU A 42 4.02 -9.37 -10.72
N GLU A 43 4.93 -10.34 -10.81
CA GLU A 43 4.59 -11.77 -10.87
C GLU A 43 3.82 -12.25 -9.63
N ARG A 44 4.15 -11.67 -8.47
CA ARG A 44 3.44 -11.98 -7.22
C ARG A 44 2.18 -11.14 -7.01
N GLY A 45 1.74 -10.36 -7.98
CA GLY A 45 0.54 -9.52 -7.89
C GLY A 45 0.61 -8.57 -6.69
N TYR A 46 1.79 -8.02 -6.43
CA TYR A 46 2.01 -7.15 -5.28
C TYR A 46 1.25 -5.83 -5.41
N TRP A 47 1.04 -5.34 -6.61
CA TRP A 47 0.42 -4.04 -6.85
C TRP A 47 -1.08 -4.19 -7.03
N LEU A 48 -1.85 -3.52 -6.17
CA LEU A 48 -3.31 -3.50 -6.23
C LEU A 48 -3.81 -2.16 -6.78
N PRO A 49 -4.88 -2.15 -7.59
CA PRO A 49 -5.54 -0.91 -7.99
C PRO A 49 -6.31 -0.33 -6.79
N ALA A 50 -5.88 0.82 -6.31
CA ALA A 50 -6.51 1.55 -5.21
C ALA A 50 -7.23 2.79 -5.73
N PRO A 51 -8.50 3.00 -5.35
CA PRO A 51 -9.24 4.19 -5.73
C PRO A 51 -8.69 5.42 -4.99
N LEU A 52 -8.64 6.53 -5.71
CA LEU A 52 -8.38 7.86 -5.20
C LEU A 52 -9.71 8.64 -5.05
N PRO A 53 -9.76 9.69 -4.21
CA PRO A 53 -10.98 10.47 -4.01
C PRO A 53 -11.56 11.11 -5.28
N ASN A 54 -10.73 11.31 -6.30
CA ASN A 54 -11.13 11.85 -7.62
C ASN A 54 -11.68 10.77 -8.58
N SER A 55 -12.00 9.57 -8.09
CA SER A 55 -12.46 8.42 -8.89
C SER A 55 -11.42 7.83 -9.86
N GLU A 56 -10.15 8.28 -9.79
CA GLU A 56 -9.05 7.60 -10.48
C GLU A 56 -8.54 6.41 -9.66
N GLU A 57 -7.76 5.54 -10.31
CA GLU A 57 -7.06 4.44 -9.63
C GLU A 57 -5.55 4.66 -9.67
N THR A 58 -4.87 4.22 -8.61
CA THR A 58 -3.41 4.19 -8.55
C THR A 58 -2.91 2.84 -8.07
N ARG A 59 -1.66 2.50 -8.43
CA ARG A 59 -1.01 1.28 -7.96
C ARG A 59 -0.57 1.48 -6.52
N MET A 60 -1.16 0.72 -5.60
CA MET A 60 -0.74 0.68 -4.20
C MET A 60 -0.03 -0.63 -3.85
N PRO A 61 0.94 -0.60 -2.93
CA PRO A 61 1.47 -1.80 -2.29
C PRO A 61 0.33 -2.66 -1.72
N GLY A 62 0.30 -3.91 -2.14
CA GLY A 62 -0.71 -4.88 -1.77
C GLY A 62 -0.26 -5.82 -0.66
N LEU A 63 -0.68 -7.08 -0.77
CA LEU A 63 -0.53 -8.07 0.28
C LEU A 63 0.93 -8.51 0.43
N VAL A 64 1.46 -8.40 1.65
CA VAL A 64 2.86 -8.69 1.97
C VAL A 64 3.22 -10.17 1.79
N ALA A 65 2.24 -11.07 1.85
CA ALA A 65 2.43 -12.50 1.67
C ALA A 65 1.25 -13.16 0.95
N ARG A 66 1.45 -14.39 0.48
CA ARG A 66 0.39 -15.27 -0.03
C ARG A 66 0.25 -16.44 0.93
N MET A 67 -0.87 -16.51 1.64
CA MET A 67 -1.15 -17.56 2.61
C MET A 67 -2.07 -18.62 2.01
N SER A 68 -1.68 -19.89 2.08
CA SER A 68 -2.43 -20.99 1.46
C SER A 68 -3.69 -21.40 2.22
N LYS A 69 -3.69 -21.32 3.56
CA LYS A 69 -4.82 -21.72 4.41
C LYS A 69 -5.76 -20.57 4.79
N THR A 70 -5.21 -19.36 4.85
CA THR A 70 -5.94 -18.14 5.22
C THR A 70 -5.60 -17.02 4.25
N PRO A 71 -6.06 -17.10 2.99
CA PRO A 71 -5.73 -16.10 1.97
C PRO A 71 -6.07 -14.69 2.47
N MET A 72 -5.11 -13.78 2.33
CA MET A 72 -5.34 -12.38 2.65
C MET A 72 -6.11 -11.70 1.51
N SER A 73 -6.91 -10.69 1.86
CA SER A 73 -7.68 -9.89 0.89
C SER A 73 -7.86 -8.47 1.42
N VAL A 74 -7.73 -7.47 0.55
CA VAL A 74 -8.19 -6.11 0.85
C VAL A 74 -9.71 -6.08 0.69
N ARG A 75 -10.45 -6.04 1.80
CA ARG A 75 -11.93 -6.06 1.79
C ARG A 75 -12.54 -4.70 1.49
N ARG A 76 -11.88 -3.64 1.97
CA ARG A 76 -12.27 -2.23 1.83
C ARG A 76 -11.01 -1.38 1.84
N TRP A 77 -11.02 -0.28 1.09
CA TRP A 77 -9.98 0.74 1.14
C TRP A 77 -10.15 1.66 2.35
N ALA A 78 -9.23 2.60 2.52
CA ALA A 78 -9.31 3.58 3.61
C ALA A 78 -10.64 4.35 3.50
N PRO A 79 -11.45 4.40 4.57
CA PRO A 79 -12.73 5.09 4.52
C PRO A 79 -12.55 6.61 4.53
N ALA A 80 -13.56 7.32 4.05
CA ALA A 80 -13.68 8.75 4.28
C ALA A 80 -13.88 9.05 5.77
N ARG A 81 -13.56 10.28 6.18
CA ARG A 81 -13.79 10.74 7.56
C ARG A 81 -15.29 10.63 7.89
N GLY A 82 -15.61 9.80 8.88
CA GLY A 82 -16.98 9.62 9.37
C GLY A 82 -17.86 8.67 8.56
N GLU A 83 -17.33 8.02 7.51
CA GLU A 83 -18.08 7.11 6.62
C GLU A 83 -18.87 6.03 7.39
N HIS A 84 -18.31 5.55 8.50
CA HIS A 84 -18.90 4.48 9.30
C HIS A 84 -19.57 4.96 10.60
N ASN A 85 -19.73 6.26 10.82
CA ASN A 85 -20.27 6.78 12.08
C ASN A 85 -21.68 6.25 12.36
N GLN A 86 -22.58 6.30 11.36
CA GLN A 86 -23.95 5.77 11.51
C GLN A 86 -23.95 4.26 11.78
N GLN A 87 -23.15 3.50 11.03
CA GLN A 87 -23.05 2.06 11.21
C GLN A 87 -22.61 1.69 12.64
N VAL A 88 -21.58 2.35 13.16
CA VAL A 88 -21.02 2.03 14.48
C VAL A 88 -21.86 2.61 15.60
N LEU A 89 -22.12 3.91 15.57
CA LEU A 89 -22.76 4.62 16.69
C LEU A 89 -24.26 4.32 16.77
N GLN A 90 -24.96 4.32 15.64
CA GLN A 90 -26.40 4.01 15.63
C GLN A 90 -26.63 2.50 15.59
N SER A 91 -26.16 1.82 14.54
CA SER A 91 -26.57 0.43 14.30
C SER A 91 -25.94 -0.58 15.27
N MET A 92 -24.71 -0.37 15.73
CA MET A 92 -24.04 -1.29 16.67
C MET A 92 -24.20 -0.87 18.12
N LEU A 93 -24.19 0.44 18.42
CA LEU A 93 -24.22 0.95 19.79
C LEU A 93 -25.59 1.48 20.23
N GLY A 94 -26.54 1.68 19.31
CA GLY A 94 -27.91 2.08 19.62
C GLY A 94 -28.06 3.55 20.01
N LEU A 95 -27.08 4.40 19.70
CA LEU A 95 -27.14 5.82 20.02
C LEU A 95 -28.17 6.54 19.15
N ASP A 96 -28.84 7.53 19.74
CA ASP A 96 -29.72 8.43 19.02
C ASP A 96 -28.96 9.54 18.28
N ASP A 97 -29.65 10.32 17.46
CA ASP A 97 -29.04 11.37 16.64
C ASP A 97 -28.37 12.48 17.47
N ALA A 98 -28.88 12.75 18.67
CA ALA A 98 -28.31 13.78 19.55
C ALA A 98 -26.99 13.29 20.15
N GLU A 99 -26.96 12.05 20.63
CA GLU A 99 -25.77 11.38 21.13
C GLU A 99 -24.68 11.25 20.05
N ILE A 100 -25.06 10.91 18.82
CA ILE A 100 -24.15 10.83 17.67
C ILE A 100 -23.57 12.20 17.32
N THR A 101 -24.41 13.22 17.30
CA THR A 101 -23.96 14.60 17.03
C THR A 101 -22.95 15.05 18.07
N GLN A 102 -23.20 14.78 19.35
CA GLN A 102 -22.27 15.10 20.43
C GLN A 102 -20.94 14.32 20.28
N ALA A 103 -21.01 13.01 20.02
CA ALA A 103 -19.83 12.14 19.91
C ALA A 103 -18.94 12.47 18.69
N THR A 104 -19.53 12.97 17.61
CA THR A 104 -18.83 13.29 16.35
C THR A 104 -18.35 14.74 16.28
N GLY A 105 -18.51 15.52 17.37
CA GLY A 105 -18.07 16.91 17.47
C GLY A 105 -18.97 17.87 16.68
N GLY A 106 -20.28 17.61 16.71
CA GLY A 106 -21.35 18.30 15.99
C GLY A 106 -21.04 19.75 15.67
N SER A 107 -21.10 20.07 14.37
CA SER A 107 -20.85 21.37 13.73
C SER A 107 -20.63 22.53 14.70
N LEU A 108 -19.43 22.66 15.26
CA LEU A 108 -18.97 23.96 15.75
C LEU A 108 -18.89 24.84 14.50
N GLY A 109 -19.92 25.67 14.33
CA GLY A 109 -20.11 26.52 13.16
C GLY A 109 -18.80 27.20 12.79
N HIS A 110 -18.53 27.21 11.49
CA HIS A 110 -17.54 28.04 10.84
C HIS A 110 -17.66 29.47 11.43
N ARG A 111 -16.80 29.83 12.38
CA ARG A 111 -16.67 31.22 12.82
C ARG A 111 -15.92 31.90 11.67
N SER A 112 -16.68 32.56 10.82
CA SER A 112 -16.17 33.51 9.84
C SER A 112 -15.40 34.60 10.59
N GLU A 113 -14.10 34.71 10.32
CA GLU A 113 -13.37 35.97 10.41
C GLU A 113 -13.41 36.65 9.03
#